data_AF-A0A2R2IT52-F1
#
_entry.id   AF-A0A2R2IT52-F1
#
_cell.length_a   1.000
_cell.length_b   1.000
_cell.length_c   1.000
_cell.angle_alpha   90.00
_cell.angle_beta   90.00
_cell.angle_gamma   90.00
#
_symmetry.space_group_name_H-M   'P 1'
#
loop_
_entity.id
_entity.type
_entity.pdbx_description
1 polymer ?
#
loop_
_entity_poly.entity_id
_entity_poly.type
_entity_poly.pdbx_seq_one_letter_code
_entity_poly.pdbx_strand_id
1 'polypeptide(L)'
;MTPAVESAPRFDDNGRCLPHPATQAACHRQTRRYFLPHQPRIDYAAIHQRISRHLGAAEGLDAAAFEQRARAILAKLESDADGRRLLNGAHVPFFLPQAAHDDIGQALDERYLPAVKSVYDAELPQYSFVNHHKPSLSGLLTPTEGARHDRLIEAMRQGPVVGFYFPCLLEYSVPAAIEQLETLPAPFLLAGGYDSCAAFIGSPDLLLRKEGYPPLLWLSGLEAERAGVGYHFEAYGYDLTFNRRVHNDQAAEYWASALVVLG
;
A
#
# COMPACT_ATOMS: atom_id res chain seq x y z
N MET A 1 -5.37 18.45 -37.54
CA MET A 1 -4.83 17.59 -36.46
C MET A 1 -4.15 18.51 -35.46
N THR A 2 -4.80 18.75 -34.33
CA THR A 2 -4.14 19.42 -33.19
C THR A 2 -3.09 18.44 -32.67
N PRO A 3 -1.81 18.83 -32.51
CA PRO A 3 -0.84 17.94 -31.90
C PRO A 3 -1.35 17.55 -30.52
N ALA A 4 -1.37 16.25 -30.21
CA ALA A 4 -1.61 15.79 -28.86
C ALA A 4 -0.53 16.43 -27.98
N VAL A 5 -0.94 17.28 -27.05
CA VAL A 5 -0.05 17.74 -26.00
C VAL A 5 0.28 16.50 -25.19
N GLU A 6 1.48 15.96 -25.37
CA GLU A 6 2.00 14.89 -24.52
C GLU A 6 1.97 15.43 -23.09
N SER A 7 1.07 14.90 -22.26
CA SER A 7 1.04 15.23 -20.84
C SER A 7 2.35 14.78 -20.22
N ALA A 8 2.92 15.61 -19.35
CA ALA A 8 4.13 15.24 -18.61
C ALA A 8 3.92 13.90 -17.88
N PRO A 9 4.93 13.02 -17.83
CA PRO A 9 4.77 11.69 -17.25
C PRO A 9 4.40 11.77 -15.77
N ARG A 10 3.45 10.95 -15.33
CA ARG A 10 3.03 10.87 -13.91
C ARG A 10 3.97 10.04 -13.05
N PHE A 11 4.67 9.11 -13.66
CA PHE A 11 5.63 8.23 -13.00
C PHE A 11 6.97 8.31 -13.73
N ASP A 12 8.06 8.23 -12.97
CA ASP A 12 9.39 8.19 -13.57
C ASP A 12 9.77 6.77 -14.03
N ASP A 13 10.95 6.65 -14.65
CA ASP A 13 11.39 5.39 -15.25
C ASP A 13 11.65 4.26 -14.25
N ASN A 14 11.55 4.53 -12.95
CA ASN A 14 11.72 3.57 -11.86
C ASN A 14 10.42 3.41 -11.05
N GLY A 15 9.29 3.86 -11.58
CA GLY A 15 7.97 3.69 -10.98
C GLY A 15 7.66 4.59 -9.79
N ARG A 16 8.47 5.62 -9.51
CA ARG A 16 8.09 6.63 -8.50
C ARG A 16 7.04 7.57 -9.08
N CYS A 17 6.00 7.86 -8.31
CA CYS A 17 5.01 8.88 -8.65
C CYS A 17 5.65 10.27 -8.55
N LEU A 18 5.61 11.02 -9.65
CA LEU A 18 6.24 12.34 -9.77
C LEU A 18 5.34 13.42 -9.18
N PRO A 19 5.85 14.25 -8.24
CA PRO A 19 5.04 15.30 -7.63
C PRO A 19 4.52 16.28 -8.68
N HIS A 20 3.21 16.45 -8.77
CA HIS A 20 2.59 17.40 -9.69
C HIS A 20 3.00 18.84 -9.33
N PRO A 21 3.26 19.75 -10.29
CA PRO A 21 3.72 21.11 -9.98
C PRO A 21 2.80 21.89 -9.02
N ALA A 22 1.51 21.56 -9.00
CA ALA A 22 0.53 22.19 -8.11
C ALA A 22 0.54 21.65 -6.66
N THR A 23 1.19 20.51 -6.36
CA THR A 23 1.31 19.99 -4.98
C THR A 23 1.97 21.05 -4.10
N GLN A 24 1.31 21.46 -3.03
CA GLN A 24 1.77 22.48 -2.08
C GLN A 24 2.35 21.84 -0.82
N ALA A 25 1.78 20.72 -0.37
CA ALA A 25 2.28 20.02 0.79
C ALA A 25 3.70 19.46 0.61
N ALA A 26 4.36 19.20 1.73
CA ALA A 26 5.77 18.80 1.75
C ALA A 26 6.01 17.51 0.96
N CYS A 27 6.83 17.59 -0.07
CA CYS A 27 7.35 16.44 -0.81
C CYS A 27 8.70 16.80 -1.44
N HIS A 28 9.55 15.80 -1.67
CA HIS A 28 10.80 16.02 -2.39
C HIS A 28 10.51 16.01 -3.90
N ARG A 29 10.90 17.06 -4.61
CA ARG A 29 10.73 17.11 -6.08
C ARG A 29 11.71 16.20 -6.82
N GLN A 30 12.87 15.97 -6.22
CA GLN A 30 13.93 15.10 -6.73
C GLN A 30 14.22 14.02 -5.70
N THR A 31 14.42 12.79 -6.16
CA THR A 31 14.75 11.65 -5.30
C THR A 31 16.22 11.27 -5.41
N ARG A 32 16.83 10.94 -4.28
CA ARG A 32 18.16 10.31 -4.24
C ARG A 32 18.11 8.80 -4.38
N ARG A 33 16.92 8.21 -4.32
CA ARG A 33 16.68 6.75 -4.41
C ARG A 33 17.44 5.93 -3.37
N TYR A 34 17.69 6.51 -2.21
CA TYR A 34 18.43 5.82 -1.15
C TYR A 34 17.54 4.80 -0.43
N PHE A 35 16.29 5.19 -0.16
CA PHE A 35 15.28 4.34 0.48
C PHE A 35 14.32 3.79 -0.57
N LEU A 36 14.44 2.50 -0.87
CA LEU A 36 13.63 1.84 -1.89
C LEU A 36 13.18 0.46 -1.39
N PRO A 37 11.92 0.07 -1.67
CA PRO A 37 11.50 -1.31 -1.53
C PRO A 37 12.21 -2.16 -2.59
N HIS A 38 12.46 -3.42 -2.28
CA HIS A 38 12.92 -4.40 -3.25
C HIS A 38 11.70 -5.16 -3.79
N GLN A 39 11.65 -5.44 -5.10
CA GLN A 39 10.57 -6.22 -5.70
C GLN A 39 10.57 -7.65 -5.13
N PRO A 40 9.55 -8.06 -4.36
CA PRO A 40 9.45 -9.44 -3.90
C PRO A 40 9.13 -10.38 -5.07
N ARG A 41 9.45 -11.67 -4.90
CA ARG A 41 9.02 -12.68 -5.87
C ARG A 41 7.49 -12.78 -5.85
N ILE A 42 6.85 -12.57 -7.00
CA ILE A 42 5.41 -12.77 -7.15
C ILE A 42 5.14 -14.25 -7.42
N ASP A 43 4.65 -14.95 -6.40
CA ASP A 43 4.14 -16.32 -6.47
C ASP A 43 2.67 -16.29 -6.07
N TYR A 44 1.78 -16.23 -7.08
CA TYR A 44 0.35 -16.02 -6.86
C TYR A 44 -0.29 -17.12 -5.99
N ALA A 45 0.15 -18.37 -6.11
CA ALA A 45 -0.37 -19.48 -5.32
C ALA A 45 0.05 -19.35 -3.85
N ALA A 46 1.31 -19.03 -3.58
CA ALA A 46 1.79 -18.82 -2.21
C ALA A 46 1.13 -17.59 -1.57
N ILE A 47 1.02 -16.49 -2.32
CA ILE A 47 0.33 -15.27 -1.87
C ILE A 47 -1.13 -15.57 -1.53
N HIS A 48 -1.83 -16.29 -2.42
CA HIS A 48 -3.23 -16.67 -2.21
C HIS A 48 -3.40 -17.54 -0.96
N GLN A 49 -2.52 -18.53 -0.78
CA GLN A 49 -2.56 -19.43 0.36
C GLN A 49 -2.36 -18.69 1.68
N ARG A 50 -1.36 -17.79 1.76
CA ARG A 50 -1.08 -16.99 2.97
C ARG A 50 -2.29 -16.13 3.34
N ILE A 51 -2.84 -15.39 2.37
CA ILE A 51 -4.00 -14.53 2.60
C ILE A 51 -5.23 -15.36 2.99
N SER A 52 -5.54 -16.43 2.26
CA SER A 52 -6.70 -17.30 2.54
C SER A 52 -6.64 -17.91 3.94
N ARG A 53 -5.44 -18.33 4.37
CA ARG A 53 -5.23 -18.94 5.70
C ARG A 53 -5.54 -17.98 6.85
N HIS A 54 -5.22 -16.70 6.69
CA HIS A 54 -5.27 -15.73 7.79
C HIS A 54 -6.45 -14.76 7.71
N LEU A 55 -6.82 -14.36 6.50
CA LEU A 55 -7.98 -13.49 6.25
C LEU A 55 -9.20 -14.30 5.81
N GLY A 56 -9.11 -15.61 5.62
CA GLY A 56 -10.22 -16.44 5.17
C GLY A 56 -10.26 -16.59 3.66
N ALA A 57 -10.73 -17.76 3.20
CA ALA A 57 -10.93 -18.01 1.78
C ALA A 57 -12.04 -17.09 1.23
N ALA A 58 -11.85 -16.61 0.02
CA ALA A 58 -12.83 -15.82 -0.71
C ALA A 58 -13.66 -16.74 -1.62
N GLU A 59 -14.98 -16.70 -1.49
CA GLU A 59 -15.88 -17.46 -2.37
C GLU A 59 -15.64 -17.06 -3.83
N GLY A 60 -15.50 -18.05 -4.71
CA GLY A 60 -15.25 -17.82 -6.14
C GLY A 60 -13.86 -17.29 -6.48
N LEU A 61 -12.94 -17.19 -5.51
CA LEU A 61 -11.57 -16.73 -5.74
C LEU A 61 -10.56 -17.78 -5.26
N ASP A 62 -10.33 -18.79 -6.10
CA ASP A 62 -9.19 -19.69 -5.95
C ASP A 62 -7.88 -19.05 -6.43
N ALA A 63 -6.76 -19.78 -6.33
CA ALA A 63 -5.45 -19.26 -6.70
C ALA A 63 -5.35 -18.89 -8.20
N ALA A 64 -6.01 -19.64 -9.08
CA ALA A 64 -5.98 -19.38 -10.52
C ALA A 64 -6.83 -18.14 -10.88
N ALA A 65 -8.01 -18.00 -10.28
CA ALA A 65 -8.86 -16.82 -10.41
C ALA A 65 -8.18 -15.57 -9.84
N PHE A 66 -7.48 -15.69 -8.71
CA PHE A 66 -6.66 -14.62 -8.15
C PHE A 66 -5.55 -14.19 -9.12
N GLU A 67 -4.76 -15.12 -9.63
CA GLU A 67 -3.71 -14.83 -10.61
C GLU A 67 -4.27 -14.15 -11.87
N GLN A 68 -5.38 -14.68 -12.40
CA GLN A 68 -6.03 -14.13 -13.59
C GLN A 68 -6.46 -12.67 -13.37
N ARG A 69 -7.17 -12.38 -12.26
CA ARG A 69 -7.64 -11.02 -11.93
C ARG A 69 -6.46 -10.08 -11.69
N ALA A 70 -5.43 -10.53 -10.98
CA ALA A 70 -4.23 -9.74 -10.75
C ALA A 70 -3.51 -9.40 -12.07
N ARG A 71 -3.28 -10.40 -12.93
CA ARG A 71 -2.66 -10.16 -14.25
C ARG A 71 -3.47 -9.22 -15.14
N ALA A 72 -4.80 -9.23 -15.02
CA ALA A 72 -5.64 -8.29 -15.75
C ALA A 72 -5.42 -6.83 -15.30
N ILE A 73 -5.11 -6.58 -14.01
CA ILE A 73 -4.72 -5.24 -13.53
C ILE A 73 -3.42 -4.80 -14.18
N LEU A 74 -2.40 -5.66 -14.17
CA LEU A 74 -1.11 -5.35 -14.78
C LEU A 74 -1.23 -5.09 -16.28
N ALA A 75 -2.01 -5.89 -17.00
CA ALA A 75 -2.25 -5.70 -18.43
C ALA A 75 -2.92 -4.35 -18.74
N LYS A 76 -3.88 -3.91 -17.91
CA LYS A 76 -4.50 -2.58 -18.02
C LYS A 76 -3.47 -1.48 -17.81
N LEU A 77 -2.64 -1.57 -16.77
CA LEU A 77 -1.58 -0.60 -16.48
C LEU A 77 -0.53 -0.53 -17.60
N GLU A 78 -0.11 -1.68 -18.14
CA GLU A 78 0.84 -1.76 -19.25
C GLU A 78 0.31 -1.07 -20.52
N SER A 79 -1.00 -1.14 -20.75
CA SER A 79 -1.66 -0.50 -21.91
C SER A 79 -1.84 1.01 -21.77
N ASP A 80 -1.63 1.57 -20.58
CA ASP A 80 -1.71 3.00 -20.29
C ASP A 80 -0.30 3.62 -20.27
N ALA A 81 -0.12 4.73 -21.00
CA ALA A 81 1.19 5.38 -21.12
C ALA A 81 1.73 5.86 -19.76
N ASP A 82 0.82 6.32 -18.89
CA ASP A 82 1.17 6.70 -17.51
C ASP A 82 1.35 5.46 -16.63
N GLY A 83 0.41 4.50 -16.68
CA GLY A 83 0.42 3.27 -15.88
C GLY A 83 1.64 2.37 -16.10
N ARG A 84 2.17 2.27 -17.33
CA ARG A 84 3.30 1.39 -17.64
C ARG A 84 4.56 1.69 -16.84
N ARG A 85 4.85 2.98 -16.60
CA ARG A 85 6.03 3.39 -15.85
C ARG A 85 5.95 3.04 -14.37
N LEU A 86 4.75 3.01 -13.79
CA LEU A 86 4.53 2.55 -12.41
C LEU A 86 5.03 1.11 -12.20
N LEU A 87 4.89 0.25 -13.23
CA LEU A 87 5.31 -1.16 -13.18
C LEU A 87 6.83 -1.34 -13.10
N ASN A 88 7.62 -0.29 -13.34
CA ASN A 88 9.07 -0.34 -13.14
C ASN A 88 9.47 -0.25 -11.65
N GLY A 89 8.54 0.12 -10.77
CA GLY A 89 8.73 0.13 -9.32
C GLY A 89 8.32 -1.20 -8.66
N ALA A 90 8.64 -1.35 -7.37
CA ALA A 90 8.19 -2.51 -6.62
C ALA A 90 6.66 -2.53 -6.53
N HIS A 91 6.06 -3.70 -6.71
CA HIS A 91 4.62 -3.91 -6.63
C HIS A 91 4.28 -5.34 -6.24
N VAL A 92 3.23 -5.51 -5.44
CA VAL A 92 2.80 -6.85 -4.98
C VAL A 92 1.29 -7.02 -5.12
N PRO A 93 0.81 -8.19 -5.58
CA PRO A 93 -0.62 -8.46 -5.63
C PRO A 93 -1.12 -8.84 -4.23
N PHE A 94 -2.37 -8.50 -3.95
CA PHE A 94 -3.08 -8.95 -2.77
C PHE A 94 -4.54 -9.22 -3.12
N PHE A 95 -5.24 -9.92 -2.22
CA PHE A 95 -6.69 -9.91 -2.23
C PHE A 95 -7.23 -9.70 -0.82
N LEU A 96 -8.48 -9.24 -0.76
CA LEU A 96 -9.25 -9.11 0.46
C LEU A 96 -10.54 -9.92 0.28
N PRO A 97 -10.86 -10.85 1.19
CA PRO A 97 -12.14 -11.54 1.15
C PRO A 97 -13.28 -10.56 1.44
N GLN A 98 -14.50 -10.93 1.03
CA GLN A 98 -15.68 -10.14 1.31
C GLN A 98 -15.81 -9.94 2.84
N ALA A 99 -15.96 -8.69 3.26
CA ALA A 99 -16.12 -8.34 4.66
C ALA A 99 -16.81 -6.98 4.79
N ALA A 100 -17.57 -6.84 5.87
CA ALA A 100 -18.08 -5.56 6.34
C ALA A 100 -17.54 -5.37 7.76
N HIS A 101 -16.78 -4.29 7.95
CA HIS A 101 -16.26 -3.90 9.26
C HIS A 101 -16.90 -2.58 9.65
N ASP A 102 -17.40 -2.50 10.89
CA ASP A 102 -17.97 -1.27 11.43
C ASP A 102 -16.87 -0.32 11.94
N ASP A 103 -15.75 -0.88 12.40
CA ASP A 103 -14.59 -0.16 12.92
C ASP A 103 -13.32 -0.68 12.26
N ILE A 104 -12.59 0.22 11.58
CA ILE A 104 -11.36 -0.12 10.88
C ILE A 104 -10.27 -0.53 11.87
N GLY A 105 -10.09 0.23 12.94
CA GLY A 105 -9.05 -0.01 13.92
C GLY A 105 -9.28 -1.30 14.69
N GLN A 106 -10.53 -1.59 15.08
CA GLN A 106 -10.85 -2.87 15.71
C GLN A 106 -10.50 -4.05 14.79
N ALA A 107 -10.89 -3.99 13.52
CA ALA A 107 -10.56 -5.03 12.56
C ALA A 107 -9.04 -5.20 12.40
N LEU A 108 -8.27 -4.10 12.36
CA LEU A 108 -6.81 -4.16 12.30
C LEU A 108 -6.20 -4.85 13.53
N ASP A 109 -6.63 -4.48 14.73
CA ASP A 109 -6.14 -5.05 15.99
C ASP A 109 -6.44 -6.55 16.11
N GLU A 110 -7.68 -6.95 15.81
CA GLU A 110 -8.17 -8.29 16.10
C GLU A 110 -7.80 -9.30 15.02
N ARG A 111 -7.59 -8.85 13.77
CA ARG A 111 -7.44 -9.75 12.62
C ARG A 111 -6.22 -9.45 11.77
N TYR A 112 -6.07 -8.23 11.25
CA TYR A 112 -5.08 -7.97 10.20
C TYR A 112 -3.64 -7.88 10.74
N LEU A 113 -3.38 -7.14 11.81
CA LEU A 113 -2.04 -7.04 12.39
C LEU A 113 -1.57 -8.38 13.00
N PRO A 114 -2.42 -9.16 13.71
CA PRO A 114 -2.06 -10.52 14.12
C PRO A 114 -1.76 -11.45 12.93
N ALA A 115 -2.48 -11.30 11.81
CA ALA A 115 -2.20 -12.06 10.59
C ALA A 115 -0.86 -11.69 9.97
N VAL A 116 -0.54 -10.39 9.85
CA VAL A 116 0.79 -9.92 9.41
C VAL A 116 1.87 -10.52 10.28
N LYS A 117 1.69 -10.46 11.62
CA LYS A 117 2.63 -11.07 12.57
C LYS A 117 2.86 -12.55 12.29
N SER A 118 1.77 -13.31 12.22
CA SER A 118 1.84 -14.76 12.08
C SER A 118 2.54 -15.18 10.79
N VAL A 119 2.32 -14.46 9.69
CA VAL A 119 2.99 -14.78 8.41
C VAL A 119 4.44 -14.33 8.43
N TYR A 120 4.73 -13.13 8.92
CA TYR A 120 6.11 -12.62 8.97
C TYR A 120 7.00 -13.56 9.78
N ASP A 121 6.57 -13.94 10.99
CA ASP A 121 7.35 -14.82 11.87
C ASP A 121 7.50 -16.24 11.27
N ALA A 122 6.55 -16.71 10.45
CA ALA A 122 6.59 -18.02 9.81
C ALA A 122 7.49 -18.06 8.57
N GLU A 123 7.39 -17.04 7.71
CA GLU A 123 8.13 -16.98 6.44
C GLU A 123 9.56 -16.45 6.62
N LEU A 124 9.79 -15.66 7.68
CA LEU A 124 11.06 -15.05 8.02
C LEU A 124 11.47 -15.40 9.47
N PRO A 125 11.72 -16.68 9.80
CA PRO A 125 11.89 -17.14 11.19
C PRO A 125 13.12 -16.60 11.92
N GLN A 126 14.02 -15.89 11.23
CA GLN A 126 15.16 -15.21 11.83
C GLN A 126 14.84 -13.79 12.28
N TYR A 127 13.70 -13.27 11.86
CA TYR A 127 13.22 -11.92 12.10
C TYR A 127 11.83 -11.98 12.72
N SER A 128 11.33 -10.84 13.15
CA SER A 128 10.05 -10.77 13.84
C SER A 128 9.23 -9.58 13.41
N PHE A 129 7.91 -9.72 13.56
CA PHE A 129 7.02 -8.58 13.53
C PHE A 129 6.70 -8.09 14.94
N VAL A 130 6.81 -6.77 15.14
CA VAL A 130 6.49 -6.09 16.40
C VAL A 130 5.50 -4.94 16.17
N ASN A 131 4.31 -5.05 16.77
CA ASN A 131 3.42 -3.91 16.94
C ASN A 131 3.87 -3.08 18.17
N HIS A 132 4.39 -1.88 17.94
CA HIS A 132 4.81 -0.94 18.99
C HIS A 132 3.66 -0.07 19.51
N HIS A 133 2.55 0.03 18.79
CA HIS A 133 1.32 0.64 19.29
C HIS A 133 0.58 -0.34 20.21
N LYS A 134 0.67 -0.12 21.52
CA LYS A 134 0.05 -0.99 22.53
C LYS A 134 -1.42 -0.68 22.86
N PRO A 135 -1.88 0.59 22.82
CA PRO A 135 -3.31 0.88 22.95
C PRO A 135 -4.12 0.22 21.82
N SER A 136 -5.43 0.08 22.02
CA SER A 136 -6.30 -0.37 20.92
C SER A 136 -6.46 0.71 19.87
N LEU A 137 -6.52 0.29 18.61
CA LEU A 137 -6.86 1.09 17.44
C LEU A 137 -8.38 1.32 17.29
N SER A 138 -9.24 0.61 18.04
CA SER A 138 -10.69 0.77 17.92
C SER A 138 -11.11 2.23 18.09
N GLY A 139 -11.90 2.71 17.12
CA GLY A 139 -12.38 4.08 17.04
C GLY A 139 -11.33 5.12 16.69
N LEU A 140 -10.08 4.74 16.41
CA LEU A 140 -8.99 5.68 16.14
C LEU A 140 -8.75 5.94 14.64
N LEU A 141 -9.36 5.14 13.76
CA LEU A 141 -9.07 5.17 12.32
C LEU A 141 -10.33 5.37 11.50
N THR A 142 -10.28 6.31 10.57
CA THR A 142 -11.33 6.55 9.57
C THR A 142 -10.71 6.72 8.18
N PRO A 143 -11.46 6.50 7.08
CA PRO A 143 -10.94 6.77 5.74
C PRO A 143 -10.59 8.25 5.59
N THR A 144 -9.39 8.54 5.09
CA THR A 144 -8.98 9.93 4.82
C THR A 144 -9.79 10.50 3.66
N GLU A 145 -10.26 11.74 3.80
CA GLU A 145 -10.90 12.46 2.70
C GLU A 145 -9.93 12.61 1.51
N GLY A 146 -10.44 12.43 0.28
CA GLY A 146 -9.62 12.49 -0.93
C GLY A 146 -8.75 11.25 -1.22
N ALA A 147 -8.50 10.39 -0.23
CA ALA A 147 -7.71 9.15 -0.39
C ALA A 147 -8.42 8.05 -1.21
N ARG A 148 -9.73 8.20 -1.42
CA ARG A 148 -10.61 7.23 -2.12
C ARG A 148 -10.70 5.86 -1.46
N HIS A 149 -10.22 5.70 -0.22
CA HIS A 149 -10.17 4.41 0.49
C HIS A 149 -11.57 3.84 0.80
N ASP A 150 -12.59 4.70 0.86
CA ASP A 150 -14.01 4.34 0.89
C ASP A 150 -14.41 3.38 -0.24
N ARG A 151 -13.81 3.53 -1.43
CA ARG A 151 -14.08 2.64 -2.57
C ARG A 151 -13.61 1.21 -2.33
N LEU A 152 -12.48 1.03 -1.63
CA LEU A 152 -12.02 -0.30 -1.24
C LEU A 152 -13.00 -0.92 -0.23
N ILE A 153 -13.40 -0.14 0.78
CA ILE A 153 -14.34 -0.59 1.82
C ILE A 153 -15.66 -1.01 1.19
N GLU A 154 -16.20 -0.23 0.25
CA GLU A 154 -17.43 -0.57 -0.45
C GLU A 154 -17.24 -1.81 -1.32
N ALA A 155 -16.13 -1.92 -2.07
CA ALA A 155 -15.85 -3.11 -2.87
C ALA A 155 -15.77 -4.39 -2.02
N MET A 156 -15.16 -4.31 -0.82
CA MET A 156 -15.11 -5.42 0.13
C MET A 156 -16.49 -5.84 0.64
N ARG A 157 -17.45 -4.92 0.75
CA ARG A 157 -18.84 -5.25 1.14
C ARG A 157 -19.54 -6.06 0.05
N GLN A 158 -19.24 -5.77 -1.22
CA GLN A 158 -19.88 -6.40 -2.38
C GLN A 158 -19.29 -7.78 -2.74
N GLY A 159 -18.01 -8.01 -2.44
CA GLY A 159 -17.36 -9.28 -2.77
C GLY A 159 -15.86 -9.27 -2.53
N PRO A 160 -15.14 -10.34 -2.94
CA PRO A 160 -13.70 -10.39 -2.81
C PRO A 160 -13.01 -9.42 -3.78
N VAL A 161 -12.08 -8.65 -3.25
CA VAL A 161 -11.32 -7.62 -3.97
C VAL A 161 -9.94 -8.14 -4.29
N VAL A 162 -9.50 -8.01 -5.54
CA VAL A 162 -8.11 -8.25 -5.96
C VAL A 162 -7.48 -6.91 -6.29
N GLY A 163 -6.24 -6.71 -5.88
CA GLY A 163 -5.53 -5.46 -6.11
C GLY A 163 -4.02 -5.62 -6.22
N PHE A 164 -3.37 -4.55 -6.65
CA PHE A 164 -1.91 -4.38 -6.54
C PHE A 164 -1.59 -3.20 -5.62
N TYR A 165 -0.55 -3.40 -4.81
CA TYR A 165 0.00 -2.42 -3.89
C TYR A 165 1.34 -1.90 -4.44
N PHE A 166 1.47 -0.58 -4.55
CA PHE A 166 2.60 0.12 -5.17
C PHE A 166 3.22 1.15 -4.22
N PRO A 167 4.29 0.84 -3.48
CA PRO A 167 5.05 1.82 -2.66
C PRO A 167 5.81 2.84 -3.54
N CYS A 168 5.07 3.74 -4.19
CA CYS A 168 5.57 4.60 -5.27
C CYS A 168 5.55 6.10 -4.94
N LEU A 169 4.85 6.54 -3.88
CA LEU A 169 4.85 7.92 -3.42
C LEU A 169 6.03 8.14 -2.46
N LEU A 170 7.25 8.03 -3.00
CA LEU A 170 8.49 8.17 -2.24
C LEU A 170 8.79 9.63 -1.90
N GLU A 171 9.08 9.89 -0.63
CA GLU A 171 9.51 11.18 -0.09
C GLU A 171 8.36 12.21 -0.05
N TYR A 172 7.16 11.74 0.25
CA TYR A 172 5.93 12.53 0.41
C TYR A 172 5.52 12.59 1.88
N SER A 173 5.00 13.73 2.30
CA SER A 173 4.10 13.79 3.46
C SER A 173 2.74 13.16 3.12
N VAL A 174 1.95 12.80 4.13
CA VAL A 174 0.60 12.28 3.93
C VAL A 174 -0.29 13.30 3.20
N PRO A 175 -0.32 14.60 3.58
CA PRO A 175 -1.04 15.61 2.82
C PRO A 175 -0.59 15.71 1.34
N ALA A 176 0.71 15.62 1.07
CA ALA A 176 1.21 15.66 -0.31
C ALA A 176 0.80 14.42 -1.12
N ALA A 177 0.72 13.25 -0.47
CA ALA A 177 0.21 12.03 -1.11
C ALA A 177 -1.27 12.18 -1.51
N ILE A 178 -2.08 12.83 -0.67
CA ILE A 178 -3.51 13.11 -0.94
C ILE A 178 -3.63 14.08 -2.13
N GLU A 179 -2.93 15.22 -2.08
CA GLU A 179 -2.92 16.20 -3.18
C GLU A 179 -2.46 15.54 -4.50
N GLN A 180 -1.43 14.67 -4.44
CA GLN A 180 -0.96 13.96 -5.62
C GLN A 180 -2.04 13.03 -6.19
N LEU A 181 -2.77 12.30 -5.34
CA LEU A 181 -3.85 11.41 -5.76
C LEU A 181 -4.96 12.14 -6.52
N GLU A 182 -5.29 13.39 -6.15
CA GLU A 182 -6.29 14.20 -6.86
C GLU A 182 -5.95 14.38 -8.34
N THR A 183 -4.66 14.44 -8.65
CA THR A 183 -4.20 14.57 -10.03
C THR A 183 -4.29 13.25 -10.78
N LEU A 184 -4.25 12.10 -10.10
CA LEU A 184 -4.18 10.77 -10.70
C LEU A 184 -5.55 10.26 -11.17
N PRO A 185 -5.57 9.42 -12.24
CA PRO A 185 -6.78 8.80 -12.75
C PRO A 185 -7.59 8.06 -11.68
N ALA A 186 -8.89 7.88 -11.96
CA ALA A 186 -9.85 7.28 -11.04
C ALA A 186 -9.48 5.89 -10.46
N PRO A 187 -8.76 4.99 -11.15
CA PRO A 187 -8.42 3.66 -10.62
C PRO A 187 -7.45 3.66 -9.44
N PHE A 188 -6.73 4.76 -9.18
CA PHE A 188 -5.78 4.84 -8.08
C PHE A 188 -6.48 5.24 -6.77
N LEU A 189 -6.02 4.63 -5.68
CA LEU A 189 -6.39 4.91 -4.29
C LEU A 189 -5.11 5.05 -3.45
N LEU A 190 -5.17 5.76 -2.33
CA LEU A 190 -4.11 5.69 -1.32
C LEU A 190 -4.32 4.45 -0.44
N ALA A 191 -3.21 3.76 -0.16
CA ALA A 191 -3.24 2.58 0.67
C ALA A 191 -3.60 2.89 2.12
N GLY A 192 -4.53 2.14 2.68
CA GLY A 192 -4.94 2.22 4.08
C GLY A 192 -4.51 0.97 4.84
N GLY A 193 -5.31 0.56 5.84
CA GLY A 193 -4.96 -0.54 6.73
C GLY A 193 -5.14 -1.92 6.11
N TYR A 194 -6.28 -2.18 5.46
CA TYR A 194 -6.65 -3.51 5.00
C TYR A 194 -5.77 -4.02 3.85
N ASP A 195 -5.62 -3.19 2.82
CA ASP A 195 -4.79 -3.43 1.64
C ASP A 195 -3.30 -3.48 2.00
N SER A 196 -2.81 -2.59 2.87
CA SER A 196 -1.41 -2.68 3.35
C SER A 196 -1.16 -4.00 4.10
N CYS A 197 -2.04 -4.37 5.05
CA CYS A 197 -1.89 -5.63 5.76
C CYS A 197 -1.98 -6.84 4.83
N ALA A 198 -2.92 -6.84 3.87
CA ALA A 198 -3.04 -7.91 2.88
C ALA A 198 -1.79 -8.00 1.99
N ALA A 199 -1.18 -6.87 1.62
CA ALA A 199 0.09 -6.84 0.90
C ALA A 199 1.23 -7.45 1.73
N PHE A 200 1.35 -7.13 3.03
CA PHE A 200 2.36 -7.73 3.92
C PHE A 200 2.10 -9.21 4.25
N ILE A 201 0.84 -9.64 4.29
CA ILE A 201 0.49 -11.07 4.42
C ILE A 201 0.85 -11.82 3.14
N GLY A 202 0.56 -11.24 1.97
CA GLY A 202 0.91 -11.82 0.68
C GLY A 202 2.42 -11.87 0.46
N SER A 203 3.11 -10.77 0.77
CA SER A 203 4.54 -10.55 0.51
C SER A 203 5.24 -10.03 1.77
N PRO A 204 5.53 -10.89 2.75
CA PRO A 204 6.11 -10.49 4.04
C PRO A 204 7.50 -9.87 3.92
N ASP A 205 8.23 -10.21 2.86
CA ASP A 205 9.56 -9.69 2.55
C ASP A 205 9.54 -8.33 1.81
N LEU A 206 8.39 -7.67 1.65
CA LEU A 206 8.26 -6.39 0.93
C LEU A 206 9.22 -5.29 1.41
N LEU A 207 9.43 -5.19 2.72
CA LEU A 207 10.40 -4.26 3.33
C LEU A 207 11.67 -4.95 3.82
N LEU A 208 11.84 -6.25 3.59
CA LEU A 208 13.07 -6.94 3.94
C LEU A 208 14.16 -6.59 2.91
N ARG A 209 15.15 -5.80 3.32
CA ARG A 209 16.23 -5.37 2.44
C ARG A 209 17.59 -5.63 3.09
N LYS A 210 18.33 -6.59 2.55
CA LYS A 210 19.70 -6.93 3.01
C LYS A 210 20.78 -5.99 2.47
N GLU A 211 20.49 -5.30 1.37
CA GLU A 211 21.39 -4.33 0.74
C GLU A 211 20.67 -3.00 0.55
N GLY A 212 21.08 -1.97 1.31
CA GLY A 212 20.43 -0.66 1.35
C GLY A 212 19.28 -0.61 2.37
N TYR A 213 18.43 0.42 2.26
CA TYR A 213 17.39 0.70 3.26
C TYR A 213 15.99 0.73 2.64
N PRO A 214 15.00 0.03 3.22
CA PRO A 214 13.62 0.14 2.76
C PRO A 214 13.01 1.47 3.25
N PRO A 215 11.94 1.98 2.63
CA PRO A 215 11.20 3.09 3.19
C PRO A 215 10.29 2.64 4.34
N LEU A 216 9.86 3.61 5.15
CA LEU A 216 8.64 3.54 5.94
C LEU A 216 7.44 3.74 5.02
N LEU A 217 6.38 2.97 5.23
CA LEU A 217 5.13 3.04 4.47
C LEU A 217 3.98 3.53 5.35
N TRP A 218 3.51 4.75 5.11
CA TRP A 218 2.34 5.32 5.77
C TRP A 218 1.05 4.62 5.33
N LEU A 219 0.11 4.49 6.26
CA LEU A 219 -1.28 4.15 5.96
C LEU A 219 -2.05 5.40 5.52
N SER A 220 -1.56 6.06 4.48
CA SER A 220 -2.05 7.38 4.00
C SER A 220 -3.53 7.41 3.57
N GLY A 221 -4.17 6.25 3.39
CA GLY A 221 -5.60 6.13 3.15
C GLY A 221 -6.46 6.22 4.41
N LEU A 222 -5.83 6.29 5.60
CA LEU A 222 -6.50 6.40 6.89
C LEU A 222 -6.06 7.65 7.65
N GLU A 223 -7.03 8.33 8.24
CA GLU A 223 -6.82 9.40 9.20
C GLU A 223 -6.80 8.82 10.62
N ALA A 224 -5.86 9.30 11.42
CA ALA A 224 -5.68 8.90 12.82
C ALA A 224 -6.52 9.75 13.77
N GLU A 225 -6.42 9.44 15.07
CA GLU A 225 -7.23 10.10 16.10
C GLU A 225 -6.94 11.59 16.31
N ARG A 226 -5.83 12.09 15.76
CA ARG A 226 -5.37 13.48 15.88
C ARG A 226 -4.66 13.92 14.60
N ALA A 227 -4.87 15.19 14.23
CA ALA A 227 -4.13 15.83 13.16
C ALA A 227 -2.61 15.74 13.40
N GLY A 228 -1.85 15.51 12.33
CA GLY A 228 -0.39 15.36 12.40
C GLY A 228 0.08 13.95 12.78
N VAL A 229 -0.81 13.03 13.16
CA VAL A 229 -0.48 11.64 13.51
C VAL A 229 -0.77 10.73 12.32
N GLY A 230 0.11 9.76 12.08
CA GLY A 230 -0.11 8.68 11.12
C GLY A 230 0.40 7.34 11.63
N TYR A 231 -0.22 6.26 11.16
CA TYR A 231 0.23 4.89 11.37
C TYR A 231 1.02 4.40 10.15
N HIS A 232 1.97 3.51 10.39
CA HIS A 232 2.87 3.04 9.33
C HIS A 232 3.42 1.64 9.62
N PHE A 233 3.90 1.02 8.55
CA PHE A 233 4.85 -0.08 8.61
C PHE A 233 6.26 0.43 8.33
N GLU A 234 7.24 -0.06 9.09
CA GLU A 234 8.66 0.31 8.92
C GLU A 234 9.53 -0.90 9.24
N ALA A 235 10.60 -1.11 8.48
CA ALA A 235 11.61 -2.08 8.86
C ALA A 235 12.55 -1.49 9.92
N TYR A 236 12.78 -2.24 11.01
CA TYR A 236 13.78 -1.92 12.00
C TYR A 236 14.91 -2.96 11.91
N GLY A 237 15.95 -2.63 11.15
CA GLY A 237 16.90 -3.64 10.68
C GLY A 237 16.22 -4.59 9.70
N TYR A 238 16.11 -5.87 10.05
CA TYR A 238 15.39 -6.88 9.27
C TYR A 238 14.05 -7.29 9.88
N ASP A 239 13.69 -6.72 11.04
CA ASP A 239 12.38 -6.88 11.64
C ASP A 239 11.37 -5.95 10.97
N LEU A 240 10.10 -6.33 10.98
CA LEU A 240 9.00 -5.46 10.54
C LEU A 240 8.28 -4.90 11.76
N THR A 241 7.97 -3.62 11.71
CA THR A 241 7.27 -2.96 12.80
C THR A 241 6.00 -2.28 12.31
N PHE A 242 4.99 -2.26 13.18
CA PHE A 242 3.84 -1.37 13.05
C PHE A 242 3.86 -0.36 14.19
N ASN A 243 3.75 0.92 13.87
CA ASN A 243 3.77 1.98 14.86
C ASN A 243 3.01 3.21 14.38
N ARG A 244 2.91 4.22 15.25
CA ARG A 244 2.47 5.56 14.91
C ARG A 244 3.59 6.57 15.09
N ARG A 245 3.50 7.68 14.37
CA ARG A 245 4.40 8.81 14.53
C ARG A 245 3.63 10.12 14.34
N VAL A 246 4.11 11.16 14.99
CA VAL A 246 3.74 12.55 14.73
C VAL A 246 4.50 13.09 13.50
N HIS A 247 4.05 14.23 12.95
CA HIS A 247 4.64 14.90 11.78
C HIS A 247 4.31 14.23 10.44
N ASN A 248 3.11 13.68 10.28
CA ASN A 248 2.67 13.15 8.98
C ASN A 248 2.55 14.23 7.89
N ASP A 249 2.63 15.52 8.26
CA ASP A 249 2.63 16.71 7.40
C ASP A 249 4.02 17.07 6.84
N GLN A 250 5.08 16.46 7.38
CA GLN A 250 6.45 16.65 6.91
C GLN A 250 6.83 15.58 5.87
N ALA A 251 7.85 15.87 5.06
CA ALA A 251 8.48 14.89 4.18
C ALA A 251 9.86 14.52 4.72
N ALA A 252 10.19 13.24 4.62
CA ALA A 252 11.53 12.73 4.88
C ALA A 252 11.92 11.74 3.78
N GLU A 253 13.21 11.56 3.56
CA GLU A 253 13.70 10.75 2.44
C GLU A 253 13.31 9.27 2.49
N TYR A 254 13.10 8.76 3.70
CA TYR A 254 12.72 7.36 3.91
C TYR A 254 11.21 7.19 4.08
N TRP A 255 10.42 8.26 4.02
CA TRP A 255 8.97 8.17 4.13
C TRP A 255 8.35 7.98 2.76
N ALA A 256 7.42 7.05 2.68
CA ALA A 256 6.66 6.81 1.47
C ALA A 256 5.21 6.49 1.79
N SER A 257 4.36 6.69 0.80
CA SER A 257 3.00 6.15 0.77
C SER A 257 2.87 5.18 -0.40
N ALA A 258 1.83 4.36 -0.39
CA ALA A 258 1.54 3.46 -1.49
C ALA A 258 0.25 3.83 -2.20
N LEU A 259 0.24 3.60 -3.51
CA LEU A 259 -0.96 3.57 -4.30
C LEU A 259 -1.49 2.14 -4.39
N VAL A 260 -2.80 2.03 -4.51
CA VAL A 260 -3.50 0.76 -4.79
C VAL A 260 -4.31 0.89 -6.06
N VAL A 261 -4.35 -0.20 -6.83
CA VAL A 261 -5.23 -0.35 -8.00
C VAL A 261 -6.03 -1.64 -7.82
N LEU A 262 -7.35 -1.54 -7.95
CA LEU A 262 -8.29 -2.66 -7.79
C LEU A 262 -8.69 -3.23 -9.16
N GLY A 263 -9.01 -4.53 -9.21
CA GLY A 263 -9.32 -5.28 -10.43
C GLY A 263 -10.61 -6.09 -10.42
#